data_AF-A0A5M9ZRK7-F1
#
_entry.id   AF-A0A5M9ZRK7-F1
#
_cell.length_a   1.000
_cell.length_b   1.000
_cell.length_c   1.000
_cell.angle_alpha   90.00
_cell.angle_beta   90.00
_cell.angle_gamma   90.00
#
_symmetry.space_group_name_H-M   'P 1'
#
loop_
_entity.id
_entity.type
_entity.pdbx_description
1 polymer ?
#
loop_
_entity_poly.entity_id
_entity_poly.type
_entity_poly.pdbx_seq_one_letter_code
_entity_poly.pdbx_strand_id
1 'polypeptide(L)'
;MARRWTPQRFQARRRIRVAACAAAVTVACMASFLVGTHKTVALEVNGKTETVQTYAMSVDRLLQEQGVAVKTHDIITSSSGNALANHAVVKVQSAYQATITIEGKDVPFWTIATSADQLLGFFQDNEKAASQVTVNIQNVYNQLTGGFVINANGPVTVVADGKSSEAPNGKLPAASILDSKGIVLGKEDRVSVEKDGDQTVLRVKRVTHGETTKTVSIPFVTQTVVDDTLQPGETVIRQQGQAGEKTQTYNTTFVDGQAESAVLLKEATTKEAINQVVAVGPEKPKETPSDNSSSDSNSNNSDSNTNDSDSKTDNSDKTTSDSNSSKPSGKPSSSASASAKPSESPSSKPSNSPSASESSKPAETPTQKPSTNTNSNNNSNNSNNSNSGSSNNSGNSNSGSNSNSNSNSGNSGSSNSGSSSSGLWHASPSAAQTYARGAVAQYGWGGTNFDSLVKLWNKESGWSWSAENKSSGAYGIPQSLPGSKMATFGANWKDDAAIQINWGLSYISGRYGNPDAAWAHSQKNGWY
;
A
#
# COMPACT_ATOMS: atom_id res chain seq x y z
N MET A 1 55.87 -49.03 -71.71
CA MET A 1 55.32 -47.76 -71.17
C MET A 1 55.42 -47.75 -69.65
N ALA A 2 56.38 -47.02 -69.06
CA ALA A 2 56.49 -46.91 -67.60
C ALA A 2 55.56 -45.82 -67.05
N ARG A 3 54.46 -46.21 -66.39
CA ARG A 3 53.54 -45.26 -65.73
C ARG A 3 54.22 -44.67 -64.48
N ARG A 4 54.83 -43.49 -64.61
CA ARG A 4 55.50 -42.77 -63.51
C ARG A 4 54.63 -42.74 -62.25
N TRP A 5 55.14 -43.28 -61.15
CA TRP A 5 54.37 -43.45 -59.91
C TRP A 5 54.36 -42.14 -59.11
N THR A 6 53.43 -41.24 -59.42
CA THR A 6 53.35 -39.94 -58.74
C THR A 6 53.00 -40.09 -57.24
N PRO A 7 53.81 -39.56 -56.32
CA PRO A 7 53.55 -39.66 -54.87
C PRO A 7 52.53 -38.64 -54.37
N GLN A 8 52.28 -37.54 -55.12
CA GLN A 8 51.31 -36.50 -54.76
C GLN A 8 49.92 -37.06 -54.47
N ARG A 9 49.42 -38.02 -55.25
CA ARG A 9 48.12 -38.69 -55.03
C ARG A 9 48.08 -39.52 -53.73
N PHE A 10 49.21 -40.08 -53.29
CA PHE A 10 49.29 -40.74 -51.98
C PHE A 10 49.32 -39.71 -50.83
N GLN A 11 50.06 -38.61 -50.98
CA GLN A 11 50.03 -37.52 -50.01
C GLN A 11 48.64 -36.87 -49.91
N ALA A 12 47.97 -36.61 -51.04
CA ALA A 12 46.60 -36.09 -51.07
C ALA A 12 45.62 -37.05 -50.38
N ARG A 13 45.64 -38.36 -50.71
CA ARG A 13 44.82 -39.39 -50.03
C ARG A 13 45.21 -39.61 -48.55
N ARG A 14 46.39 -39.20 -48.10
CA ARG A 14 46.75 -39.15 -46.67
C ARG A 14 46.18 -37.89 -46.01
N ARG A 15 46.35 -36.72 -46.61
CA ARG A 15 45.81 -35.43 -46.12
C ARG A 15 44.28 -35.47 -46.03
N ILE A 16 43.59 -35.99 -47.04
CA ILE A 16 42.12 -36.16 -47.04
C ILE A 16 41.67 -37.09 -45.91
N ARG A 17 42.36 -38.22 -45.68
CA ARG A 17 42.01 -39.13 -44.56
C ARG A 17 42.28 -38.49 -43.20
N VAL A 18 43.40 -37.77 -43.03
CA VAL A 18 43.69 -37.04 -41.78
C VAL A 18 42.65 -35.94 -41.53
N ALA A 19 42.26 -35.18 -42.56
CA ALA A 19 41.21 -34.17 -42.47
C ALA A 19 39.84 -34.79 -42.14
N ALA A 20 39.49 -35.92 -42.74
CA ALA A 20 38.25 -36.65 -42.43
C ALA A 20 38.24 -37.19 -41.00
N CYS A 21 39.36 -37.74 -40.50
CA CYS A 21 39.48 -38.15 -39.10
C CYS A 21 39.41 -36.96 -38.15
N ALA A 22 40.05 -35.83 -38.45
CA ALA A 22 39.97 -34.61 -37.65
C ALA A 22 38.54 -34.06 -37.59
N ALA A 23 37.83 -34.02 -38.73
CA ALA A 23 36.43 -33.61 -38.80
C ALA A 23 35.49 -34.58 -38.04
N ALA A 24 35.73 -35.89 -38.12
CA ALA A 24 34.96 -36.87 -37.36
C ALA A 24 35.18 -36.70 -35.85
N VAL A 25 36.41 -36.41 -35.40
CA VAL A 25 36.71 -36.14 -33.98
C VAL A 25 36.08 -34.83 -33.52
N THR A 26 36.14 -33.74 -34.30
CA THR A 26 35.48 -32.48 -33.89
C THR A 26 33.95 -32.62 -33.84
N VAL A 27 33.34 -33.32 -34.79
CA VAL A 27 31.89 -33.64 -34.74
C VAL A 27 31.54 -34.50 -33.53
N ALA A 28 32.34 -35.52 -33.22
CA ALA A 28 32.14 -36.34 -32.02
C ALA A 28 32.26 -35.51 -30.73
N CYS A 29 33.30 -34.68 -30.59
CA CYS A 29 33.48 -33.81 -29.43
C CYS A 29 32.34 -32.78 -29.29
N MET A 30 31.86 -32.18 -30.38
CA MET A 30 30.71 -31.28 -30.35
C MET A 30 29.43 -32.01 -29.93
N ALA A 31 29.18 -33.21 -30.44
CA ALA A 31 28.02 -34.01 -30.04
C ALA A 31 28.08 -34.42 -28.56
N SER A 32 29.26 -34.85 -28.07
CA SER A 32 29.48 -35.15 -26.65
C SER A 32 29.29 -33.92 -25.76
N PHE A 33 29.73 -32.75 -26.20
CA PHE A 33 29.56 -31.49 -25.45
C PHE A 33 28.09 -31.07 -25.37
N LEU A 34 27.35 -31.10 -26.49
CA LEU A 34 25.92 -30.78 -26.51
C LEU A 34 25.11 -31.74 -25.62
N VAL A 35 25.30 -33.05 -25.76
CA VAL A 35 24.60 -34.04 -24.91
C VAL A 35 25.04 -33.92 -23.44
N GLY A 36 26.30 -33.59 -23.16
CA GLY A 36 26.82 -33.48 -21.79
C GLY A 36 26.54 -32.17 -21.04
N THR A 37 26.05 -31.12 -21.70
CA THR A 37 25.88 -29.77 -21.08
C THR A 37 24.44 -29.34 -20.84
N HIS A 38 23.45 -30.08 -21.36
CA HIS A 38 22.04 -29.83 -21.04
C HIS A 38 21.72 -30.16 -19.57
N LYS A 39 20.74 -29.45 -19.01
CA LYS A 39 20.31 -29.54 -17.62
C LYS A 39 18.82 -29.83 -17.57
N THR A 40 18.44 -30.85 -16.82
CA THR A 40 17.06 -31.11 -16.41
C THR A 40 16.79 -30.29 -15.15
N VAL A 41 15.75 -29.44 -15.17
CA VAL A 41 15.38 -28.56 -14.06
C VAL A 41 13.90 -28.73 -13.78
N ALA A 42 13.53 -28.85 -12.50
CA ALA A 42 12.13 -28.76 -12.08
C ALA A 42 11.78 -27.28 -11.91
N LEU A 43 11.00 -26.74 -12.83
CA LEU A 43 10.50 -25.36 -12.79
C LEU A 43 9.07 -25.37 -12.25
N GLU A 44 8.87 -24.75 -11.09
CA GLU A 44 7.57 -24.63 -10.44
C GLU A 44 7.10 -23.17 -10.51
N VAL A 45 6.06 -22.91 -11.31
CA VAL A 45 5.47 -21.57 -11.45
C VAL A 45 4.10 -21.58 -10.79
N ASN A 46 3.93 -20.77 -9.75
CA ASN A 46 2.66 -20.62 -9.01
C ASN A 46 2.04 -21.97 -8.57
N GLY A 47 2.89 -22.88 -8.09
CA GLY A 47 2.50 -24.23 -7.63
C GLY A 47 2.35 -25.28 -8.74
N LYS A 48 2.45 -24.92 -10.02
CA LYS A 48 2.49 -25.88 -11.14
C LYS A 48 3.95 -26.25 -11.45
N THR A 49 4.34 -27.50 -11.19
CA THR A 49 5.68 -28.02 -11.52
C THR A 49 5.72 -28.60 -12.94
N GLU A 50 6.72 -28.19 -13.72
CA GLU A 50 7.07 -28.74 -15.03
C GLU A 50 8.57 -29.08 -15.09
N THR A 51 8.93 -30.11 -15.85
CA THR A 51 10.34 -30.53 -16.02
C THR A 51 10.90 -29.98 -17.33
N VAL A 52 11.81 -29.02 -17.23
CA VAL A 52 12.40 -28.31 -18.37
C VAL A 52 13.80 -28.86 -18.66
N GLN A 53 14.12 -29.01 -19.95
CA GLN A 53 15.49 -29.25 -20.43
C GLN A 53 16.06 -27.93 -20.99
N THR A 54 17.20 -27.48 -20.46
CA THR A 54 17.77 -26.17 -20.78
C THR A 54 19.31 -26.20 -20.86
N TYR A 55 19.90 -25.23 -21.55
CA TYR A 55 21.34 -24.92 -21.51
C TYR A 55 21.65 -23.65 -20.69
N ALA A 56 20.64 -23.06 -20.03
CA ALA A 56 20.77 -21.81 -19.27
C ALA A 56 21.81 -21.93 -18.15
N MET A 57 22.60 -20.86 -17.97
CA MET A 57 23.64 -20.79 -16.92
C MET A 57 23.15 -20.08 -15.65
N SER A 58 22.12 -19.24 -15.74
CA SER A 58 21.43 -18.61 -14.60
C SER A 58 19.94 -18.94 -14.62
N VAL A 59 19.28 -18.70 -13.49
CA VAL A 59 17.83 -18.86 -13.34
C VAL A 59 17.08 -17.91 -14.29
N ASP A 60 17.50 -16.64 -14.37
CA ASP A 60 16.86 -15.61 -15.20
C ASP A 60 16.82 -16.01 -16.68
N ARG A 61 17.87 -16.69 -17.16
CA ARG A 61 17.94 -17.17 -18.54
C ARG A 61 17.01 -18.36 -18.80
N LEU A 62 16.81 -19.25 -17.82
CA LEU A 62 15.79 -20.30 -17.87
C LEU A 62 14.39 -19.67 -17.92
N LEU A 63 14.10 -18.71 -17.04
CA LEU A 63 12.78 -18.07 -16.99
C LEU A 63 12.48 -17.32 -18.29
N GLN A 64 13.46 -16.61 -18.85
CA GLN A 64 13.36 -15.98 -20.17
C GLN A 64 13.17 -17.00 -21.32
N GLU A 65 13.84 -18.16 -21.27
CA GLU A 65 13.68 -19.24 -22.27
C GLU A 65 12.29 -19.88 -22.21
N GLN A 66 11.69 -19.97 -21.01
CA GLN A 66 10.33 -20.49 -20.81
C GLN A 66 9.24 -19.40 -20.91
N GLY A 67 9.59 -18.16 -21.26
CA GLY A 67 8.64 -17.05 -21.39
C GLY A 67 8.00 -16.57 -20.07
N VAL A 68 8.57 -16.95 -18.92
CA VAL A 68 8.07 -16.58 -17.59
C VAL A 68 8.45 -15.14 -17.28
N ALA A 69 7.48 -14.23 -17.40
CA ALA A 69 7.65 -12.82 -17.07
C ALA A 69 7.65 -12.59 -15.55
N VAL A 70 8.78 -12.14 -15.01
CA VAL A 70 9.01 -11.88 -13.58
C VAL A 70 8.73 -10.41 -13.27
N LYS A 71 7.93 -10.13 -12.23
CA LYS A 71 7.70 -8.79 -11.68
C LYS A 71 8.66 -8.48 -10.53
N THR A 72 8.82 -7.20 -10.19
CA THR A 72 9.69 -6.70 -9.10
C THR A 72 9.40 -7.29 -7.70
N HIS A 73 8.18 -7.78 -7.47
CA HIS A 73 7.77 -8.37 -6.18
C HIS A 73 7.61 -9.90 -6.23
N ASP A 74 7.85 -10.54 -7.39
CA ASP A 74 7.76 -11.99 -7.54
C ASP A 74 8.96 -12.66 -6.86
N ILE A 75 8.71 -13.74 -6.11
CA ILE A 75 9.78 -14.46 -5.41
C ILE A 75 10.29 -15.60 -6.30
N ILE A 76 11.60 -15.56 -6.57
CA ILE A 76 12.34 -16.64 -7.22
C ILE A 76 13.21 -17.31 -6.17
N THR A 77 13.11 -18.63 -6.03
CA THR A 77 14.07 -19.44 -5.29
C THR A 77 14.65 -20.53 -6.18
N SER A 78 15.91 -20.89 -5.93
CA SER A 78 16.68 -21.85 -6.71
C SER A 78 17.49 -22.73 -5.77
N SER A 79 17.33 -24.04 -5.86
CA SER A 79 18.08 -24.99 -5.03
C SER A 79 19.58 -25.03 -5.33
N SER A 80 20.03 -24.38 -6.41
CA SER A 80 21.44 -24.21 -6.77
C SER A 80 21.94 -22.77 -6.63
N GLY A 81 21.12 -21.84 -6.11
CA GLY A 81 21.44 -20.43 -6.04
C GLY A 81 21.51 -19.75 -7.42
N ASN A 82 22.39 -18.77 -7.57
CA ASN A 82 22.50 -17.92 -8.77
C ASN A 82 22.90 -18.69 -10.04
N ALA A 83 23.76 -19.69 -9.91
CA ALA A 83 24.16 -20.56 -11.02
C ALA A 83 23.17 -21.72 -11.15
N LEU A 84 22.64 -21.95 -12.34
CA LEU A 84 21.67 -23.02 -12.57
C LEU A 84 22.40 -24.37 -12.68
N ALA A 85 22.16 -25.28 -11.76
CA ALA A 85 22.71 -26.64 -11.78
C ALA A 85 21.79 -27.63 -12.54
N ASN A 86 22.32 -28.80 -12.87
CA ASN A 86 21.49 -29.93 -13.31
C ASN A 86 20.73 -30.51 -12.09
N HIS A 87 19.50 -30.99 -12.30
CA HIS A 87 18.54 -31.40 -11.27
C HIS A 87 18.20 -30.30 -10.23
N ALA A 88 18.38 -29.02 -10.58
CA ALA A 88 17.92 -27.92 -9.75
C ALA A 88 16.38 -27.87 -9.67
N VAL A 89 15.88 -27.36 -8.55
CA VAL A 89 14.48 -26.94 -8.38
C VAL A 89 14.46 -25.42 -8.40
N VAL A 90 13.73 -24.83 -9.32
CA VAL A 90 13.47 -23.39 -9.43
C VAL A 90 12.00 -23.16 -9.15
N LYS A 91 11.68 -22.39 -8.10
CA LYS A 91 10.31 -21.96 -7.81
C LYS A 91 10.15 -20.49 -8.14
N VAL A 92 9.07 -20.14 -8.83
CA VAL A 92 8.63 -18.77 -9.11
C VAL A 92 7.24 -18.59 -8.53
N GLN A 93 7.11 -17.67 -7.59
CA GLN A 93 5.86 -17.30 -6.93
C GLN A 93 5.54 -15.86 -7.29
N SER A 94 4.60 -15.68 -8.22
CA SER A 94 4.16 -14.37 -8.67
C SER A 94 3.40 -13.66 -7.57
N ALA A 95 3.84 -12.46 -7.21
CA ALA A 95 3.12 -11.64 -6.26
C ALA A 95 1.96 -10.90 -6.93
N TYR A 96 0.92 -10.66 -6.13
CA TYR A 96 -0.19 -9.78 -6.44
C TYR A 96 -0.34 -8.74 -5.34
N GLN A 97 -1.07 -7.67 -5.65
CA GLN A 97 -1.33 -6.58 -4.72
C GLN A 97 -2.68 -6.84 -4.03
N ALA A 98 -2.68 -6.87 -2.71
CA ALA A 98 -3.87 -6.92 -1.87
C ALA A 98 -3.92 -5.65 -1.00
N THR A 99 -5.07 -5.35 -0.42
CA THR A 99 -5.25 -4.18 0.46
C THR A 99 -5.69 -4.61 1.85
N ILE A 100 -5.11 -4.03 2.89
CA ILE A 100 -5.61 -4.12 4.26
C ILE A 100 -6.13 -2.77 4.71
N THR A 101 -7.30 -2.76 5.35
CA THR A 101 -7.84 -1.55 5.97
C THR A 101 -7.28 -1.42 7.39
N ILE A 102 -6.47 -0.39 7.65
CA ILE A 102 -5.85 -0.10 8.96
C ILE A 102 -6.40 1.25 9.46
N GLU A 103 -7.01 1.29 10.64
CA GLU A 103 -7.59 2.52 11.22
C GLU A 103 -8.57 3.24 10.25
N GLY A 104 -9.28 2.48 9.41
CA GLY A 104 -10.19 3.01 8.37
C GLY A 104 -9.51 3.49 7.07
N LYS A 105 -8.18 3.32 6.93
CA LYS A 105 -7.40 3.67 5.74
C LYS A 105 -7.01 2.41 4.96
N ASP A 106 -7.27 2.38 3.67
CA ASP A 106 -6.86 1.29 2.79
C ASP A 106 -5.37 1.41 2.44
N VAL A 107 -4.58 0.41 2.85
CA VAL A 107 -3.14 0.31 2.57
C VAL A 107 -2.86 -0.90 1.68
N PRO A 108 -2.28 -0.72 0.49
CA PRO A 108 -1.89 -1.84 -0.35
C PRO A 108 -0.57 -2.48 0.10
N PHE A 109 -0.49 -3.79 0.00
CA PHE A 109 0.70 -4.59 0.22
C PHE A 109 0.80 -5.66 -0.89
N TRP A 110 2.02 -6.07 -1.22
CA TRP A 110 2.23 -7.23 -2.10
C TRP A 110 2.15 -8.51 -1.27
N THR A 111 1.76 -9.62 -1.89
CA THR A 111 1.75 -10.95 -1.25
C THR A 111 1.81 -12.07 -2.27
N ILE A 112 2.26 -13.25 -1.82
CA ILE A 112 2.28 -14.52 -2.57
C ILE A 112 1.32 -15.57 -1.98
N ALA A 113 0.50 -15.20 -0.99
CA ALA A 113 -0.41 -16.12 -0.31
C ALA A 113 -1.47 -16.68 -1.28
N THR A 114 -1.79 -17.97 -1.18
CA THR A 114 -2.67 -18.67 -2.13
C THR A 114 -4.14 -18.65 -1.73
N SER A 115 -4.47 -18.15 -0.54
CA SER A 115 -5.86 -18.07 -0.06
C SER A 115 -6.12 -16.97 0.96
N ALA A 116 -7.39 -16.60 1.11
CA ALA A 116 -7.83 -15.62 2.11
C ALA A 116 -7.59 -16.13 3.53
N ASP A 117 -7.90 -17.40 3.82
CA ASP A 117 -7.68 -18.01 5.14
C ASP A 117 -6.18 -18.07 5.50
N GLN A 118 -5.28 -18.22 4.51
CA GLN A 118 -3.83 -18.08 4.75
C GLN A 118 -3.44 -16.64 5.13
N LEU A 119 -3.97 -15.63 4.43
CA LEU A 119 -3.72 -14.22 4.79
C LEU A 119 -4.28 -13.89 6.17
N LEU A 120 -5.55 -14.24 6.42
CA LEU A 120 -6.23 -14.01 7.68
C LEU A 120 -5.54 -14.75 8.83
N GLY A 121 -5.06 -15.98 8.60
CA GLY A 121 -4.20 -16.73 9.54
C GLY A 121 -2.89 -15.99 9.84
N PHE A 122 -2.17 -15.49 8.83
CA PHE A 122 -1.00 -14.63 9.06
C PHE A 122 -1.32 -13.33 9.81
N PHE A 123 -2.55 -12.80 9.75
CA PHE A 123 -2.96 -11.67 10.59
C PHE A 123 -3.36 -12.09 12.02
N GLN A 124 -3.97 -13.27 12.19
CA GLN A 124 -4.45 -13.79 13.48
C GLN A 124 -3.34 -14.41 14.35
N ASP A 125 -2.50 -15.30 13.79
CA ASP A 125 -1.38 -15.94 14.52
C ASP A 125 -0.41 -14.91 15.13
N ASN A 126 -0.29 -13.77 14.44
CA ASN A 126 0.62 -12.69 14.78
C ASN A 126 -0.04 -11.57 15.62
N GLU A 127 -1.31 -11.65 16.02
CA GLU A 127 -1.93 -10.71 16.97
C GLU A 127 -3.11 -11.26 17.79
N LYS A 128 -3.04 -11.13 19.11
CA LYS A 128 -4.15 -11.44 20.05
C LYS A 128 -5.06 -10.25 20.37
N ALA A 129 -5.03 -9.19 19.56
CA ALA A 129 -5.74 -7.93 19.80
C ALA A 129 -6.37 -7.29 18.54
N ALA A 130 -6.20 -7.90 17.35
CA ALA A 130 -6.69 -7.38 16.08
C ALA A 130 -8.20 -7.68 15.89
N SER A 131 -9.06 -6.95 16.60
CA SER A 131 -10.52 -7.18 16.57
C SER A 131 -11.17 -6.98 15.19
N GLN A 132 -10.56 -6.19 14.30
CA GLN A 132 -11.06 -5.92 12.95
C GLN A 132 -9.89 -5.69 11.97
N VAL A 133 -9.45 -6.74 11.26
CA VAL A 133 -8.58 -6.63 10.08
C VAL A 133 -9.32 -7.21 8.88
N THR A 134 -9.85 -6.33 8.04
CA THR A 134 -10.48 -6.69 6.77
C THR A 134 -9.44 -6.67 5.66
N VAL A 135 -9.36 -7.77 4.89
CA VAL A 135 -8.57 -7.82 3.67
C VAL A 135 -9.48 -7.43 2.49
N ASN A 136 -9.29 -6.22 1.97
CA ASN A 136 -9.96 -5.73 0.78
C ASN A 136 -9.19 -6.23 -0.45
N ILE A 137 -9.83 -7.05 -1.27
CA ILE A 137 -9.21 -7.67 -2.45
C ILE A 137 -9.81 -6.99 -3.67
N GLN A 138 -9.16 -5.90 -4.09
CA GLN A 138 -9.58 -5.09 -5.23
C GLN A 138 -9.68 -5.98 -6.47
N ASN A 139 -10.93 -6.28 -6.85
CA ASN A 139 -11.24 -7.40 -7.72
C ASN A 139 -11.00 -7.04 -9.18
N VAL A 140 -9.89 -7.52 -9.73
CA VAL A 140 -9.81 -7.77 -11.17
C VAL A 140 -10.21 -9.22 -11.40
N TYR A 141 -11.39 -9.43 -12.00
CA TYR A 141 -11.94 -10.75 -12.32
C TYR A 141 -10.92 -11.68 -13.00
N ASN A 142 -10.07 -11.11 -13.86
CA ASN A 142 -9.00 -11.80 -14.61
C ASN A 142 -7.73 -12.12 -13.79
N GLN A 143 -7.62 -11.69 -12.54
CA GLN A 143 -6.57 -12.14 -11.61
C GLN A 143 -7.08 -13.31 -10.74
N LEU A 144 -8.38 -13.33 -10.40
CA LEU A 144 -8.97 -14.40 -9.57
C LEU A 144 -9.19 -15.71 -10.34
N THR A 145 -9.24 -15.67 -11.68
CA THR A 145 -9.25 -16.87 -12.56
C THR A 145 -8.05 -17.80 -12.40
N GLY A 146 -7.01 -17.37 -11.69
CA GLY A 146 -5.84 -18.21 -11.32
C GLY A 146 -5.98 -19.01 -10.02
N GLY A 147 -7.06 -18.84 -9.25
CA GLY A 147 -7.34 -19.67 -8.07
C GLY A 147 -7.06 -19.02 -6.71
N PHE A 148 -7.47 -17.77 -6.49
CA PHE A 148 -7.54 -17.24 -5.12
C PHE A 148 -8.71 -17.89 -4.36
N VAL A 149 -8.39 -18.83 -3.49
CA VAL A 149 -9.38 -19.60 -2.72
C VAL A 149 -9.72 -18.87 -1.42
N ILE A 150 -10.96 -18.98 -0.91
CA ILE A 150 -11.19 -18.54 0.49
C ILE A 150 -10.46 -19.50 1.44
N ASN A 151 -10.61 -20.82 1.22
CA ASN A 151 -9.99 -21.94 1.95
C ASN A 151 -10.42 -22.12 3.41
N ALA A 152 -11.36 -21.30 3.89
CA ALA A 152 -11.91 -21.42 5.23
C ALA A 152 -12.44 -22.83 5.53
N ASN A 153 -12.26 -23.28 6.77
CA ASN A 153 -12.83 -24.52 7.27
C ASN A 153 -14.27 -24.27 7.75
N GLY A 154 -15.23 -24.99 7.18
CA GLY A 154 -16.66 -24.80 7.48
C GLY A 154 -17.36 -23.82 6.51
N PRO A 155 -18.48 -23.22 6.93
CA PRO A 155 -19.27 -22.32 6.10
C PRO A 155 -18.66 -20.91 6.00
N VAL A 156 -19.06 -20.18 4.96
CA VAL A 156 -18.74 -18.77 4.73
C VAL A 156 -20.04 -17.97 4.65
N THR A 157 -20.14 -16.91 5.44
CA THR A 157 -21.25 -15.96 5.41
C THR A 157 -21.05 -15.00 4.24
N VAL A 158 -21.90 -15.09 3.21
CA VAL A 158 -21.85 -14.26 2.00
C VAL A 158 -22.81 -13.09 2.13
N VAL A 159 -22.27 -11.86 2.16
CA VAL A 159 -23.02 -10.61 2.28
C VAL A 159 -22.93 -9.79 1.00
N ALA A 160 -24.06 -9.55 0.35
CA ALA A 160 -24.17 -8.75 -0.88
C ALA A 160 -25.56 -8.12 -0.98
N ASP A 161 -25.67 -6.94 -1.61
CA ASP A 161 -26.97 -6.27 -1.89
C ASP A 161 -27.86 -6.10 -0.63
N GLY A 162 -27.25 -5.83 0.52
CA GLY A 162 -27.91 -5.71 1.83
C GLY A 162 -28.42 -7.03 2.42
N LYS A 163 -28.16 -8.18 1.79
CA LYS A 163 -28.61 -9.52 2.19
C LYS A 163 -27.43 -10.36 2.68
N SER A 164 -27.72 -11.30 3.57
CA SER A 164 -26.77 -12.32 4.03
C SER A 164 -27.26 -13.72 3.64
N SER A 165 -26.34 -14.62 3.30
CA SER A 165 -26.62 -16.02 2.99
C SER A 165 -25.41 -16.91 3.31
N GLU A 166 -25.61 -18.20 3.59
CA GLU A 166 -24.52 -19.10 4.02
C GLU A 166 -24.07 -20.02 2.88
N ALA A 167 -22.77 -20.05 2.59
CA ALA A 167 -22.14 -20.99 1.65
C ALA A 167 -21.43 -22.12 2.44
N PRO A 168 -21.91 -23.37 2.39
CA PRO A 168 -21.48 -24.43 3.32
C PRO A 168 -20.07 -25.00 3.05
N ASN A 169 -19.36 -24.53 2.03
CA ASN A 169 -18.02 -25.00 1.68
C ASN A 169 -17.07 -23.81 1.43
N GLY A 170 -16.40 -23.35 2.48
CA GLY A 170 -15.38 -22.31 2.41
C GLY A 170 -14.11 -22.67 1.63
N LYS A 171 -13.95 -23.93 1.18
CA LYS A 171 -12.81 -24.37 0.37
C LYS A 171 -12.94 -24.10 -1.12
N LEU A 172 -14.01 -23.45 -1.55
CA LEU A 172 -14.19 -23.01 -2.92
C LEU A 172 -13.56 -21.62 -3.18
N PRO A 173 -13.24 -21.27 -4.44
CA PRO A 173 -12.92 -19.91 -4.84
C PRO A 173 -14.05 -18.93 -4.51
N ALA A 174 -13.71 -17.68 -4.20
CA ALA A 174 -14.70 -16.65 -3.89
C ALA A 174 -15.71 -16.46 -5.04
N ALA A 175 -15.25 -16.49 -6.29
CA ALA A 175 -16.13 -16.46 -7.47
C ALA A 175 -17.15 -17.61 -7.47
N SER A 176 -16.71 -18.86 -7.31
CA SER A 176 -17.60 -20.04 -7.28
C SER A 176 -18.60 -20.00 -6.12
N ILE A 177 -18.23 -19.39 -5.00
CA ILE A 177 -19.15 -19.15 -3.87
C ILE A 177 -20.23 -18.13 -4.26
N LEU A 178 -19.85 -17.01 -4.88
CA LEU A 178 -20.78 -15.98 -5.35
C LEU A 178 -21.71 -16.49 -6.47
N ASP A 179 -21.16 -17.22 -7.44
CA ASP A 179 -21.92 -17.90 -8.49
C ASP A 179 -22.97 -18.86 -7.90
N SER A 180 -22.60 -19.64 -6.86
CA SER A 180 -23.54 -20.53 -6.15
C SER A 180 -24.67 -19.81 -5.41
N LYS A 181 -24.57 -18.49 -5.25
CA LYS A 181 -25.61 -17.59 -4.70
C LYS A 181 -26.30 -16.74 -5.76
N GLY A 182 -25.94 -16.89 -7.04
CA GLY A 182 -26.43 -16.03 -8.13
C GLY A 182 -25.91 -14.59 -8.09
N ILE A 183 -24.84 -14.33 -7.33
CA ILE A 183 -24.27 -12.98 -7.16
C ILE A 183 -23.26 -12.75 -8.30
N VAL A 184 -23.77 -12.31 -9.45
CA VAL A 184 -22.93 -11.83 -10.56
C VAL A 184 -22.31 -10.50 -10.16
N LEU A 185 -20.99 -10.35 -10.33
CA LEU A 185 -20.25 -9.11 -10.04
C LEU A 185 -20.21 -8.18 -11.26
N GLY A 186 -20.37 -6.88 -11.01
CA GLY A 186 -20.02 -5.82 -11.94
C GLY A 186 -18.50 -5.69 -12.12
N LYS A 187 -18.08 -4.96 -13.17
CA LYS A 187 -16.66 -4.79 -13.52
C LYS A 187 -15.82 -4.06 -12.46
N GLU A 188 -16.48 -3.29 -11.60
CA GLU A 188 -15.86 -2.43 -10.58
C GLU A 188 -16.26 -2.85 -9.16
N ASP A 189 -17.10 -3.89 -9.01
CA ASP A 189 -17.57 -4.38 -7.72
C ASP A 189 -16.43 -4.96 -6.88
N ARG A 190 -16.34 -4.51 -5.62
CA ARG A 190 -15.25 -4.86 -4.72
C ARG A 190 -15.64 -6.06 -3.85
N VAL A 191 -14.65 -6.89 -3.55
CA VAL A 191 -14.84 -8.10 -2.73
C VAL A 191 -13.83 -8.07 -1.58
N SER A 192 -14.30 -8.26 -0.36
CA SER A 192 -13.45 -8.37 0.82
C SER A 192 -13.74 -9.66 1.57
N VAL A 193 -12.70 -10.21 2.21
CA VAL A 193 -12.83 -11.34 3.13
C VAL A 193 -12.36 -10.91 4.52
N GLU A 194 -13.18 -11.18 5.51
CA GLU A 194 -12.96 -10.81 6.91
C GLU A 194 -13.39 -11.94 7.85
N LYS A 195 -12.99 -11.85 9.11
CA LYS A 195 -13.40 -12.78 10.17
C LYS A 195 -14.24 -12.02 11.19
N ASP A 196 -15.42 -12.54 11.50
CA ASP A 196 -16.32 -12.04 12.55
C ASP A 196 -16.43 -13.11 13.63
N GLY A 197 -15.55 -12.99 14.65
CA GLY A 197 -15.21 -14.11 15.52
C GLY A 197 -14.67 -15.30 14.72
N ASP A 198 -15.26 -16.48 14.93
CA ASP A 198 -14.93 -17.70 14.19
C ASP A 198 -15.51 -17.72 12.77
N GLN A 199 -16.51 -16.88 12.45
CA GLN A 199 -17.16 -16.88 11.15
C GLN A 199 -16.29 -16.20 10.09
N THR A 200 -16.21 -16.80 8.90
CA THR A 200 -15.56 -16.15 7.74
C THR A 200 -16.62 -15.47 6.91
N VAL A 201 -16.47 -14.17 6.68
CA VAL A 201 -17.44 -13.34 5.94
C VAL A 201 -16.84 -12.96 4.59
N LEU A 202 -17.56 -13.27 3.51
CA LEU A 202 -17.30 -12.82 2.14
C LEU A 202 -18.26 -11.68 1.82
N ARG A 203 -17.74 -10.46 1.70
CA ARG A 203 -18.55 -9.27 1.46
C ARG A 203 -18.33 -8.75 0.04
N VAL A 204 -19.43 -8.50 -0.67
CA VAL A 204 -19.45 -7.76 -1.94
C VAL A 204 -19.95 -6.35 -1.67
N LYS A 205 -19.23 -5.36 -2.21
CA LYS A 205 -19.67 -3.96 -2.26
C LYS A 205 -19.93 -3.56 -3.71
N ARG A 206 -21.13 -3.04 -3.99
CA ARG A 206 -21.51 -2.61 -5.34
C ARG A 206 -20.90 -1.24 -5.65
N VAL A 207 -20.26 -1.11 -6.82
CA VAL A 207 -19.68 0.16 -7.26
C VAL A 207 -20.43 0.69 -8.47
N THR A 208 -20.89 1.94 -8.39
CA THR A 208 -21.63 2.63 -9.46
C THR A 208 -21.18 4.07 -9.62
N HIS A 209 -21.48 4.67 -10.77
CA HIS A 209 -21.14 6.06 -11.09
C HIS A 209 -22.39 6.84 -11.47
N GLY A 210 -22.46 8.14 -11.16
CA GLY A 210 -23.57 9.01 -11.58
C GLY A 210 -23.27 10.50 -11.42
N GLU A 211 -23.93 11.35 -12.20
CA GLU A 211 -23.84 12.80 -12.02
C GLU A 211 -24.55 13.25 -10.73
N THR A 212 -23.87 14.04 -9.89
CA THR A 212 -24.49 14.79 -8.78
C THR A 212 -24.27 16.29 -8.96
N THR A 213 -25.18 17.10 -8.42
CA THR A 213 -25.12 18.58 -8.52
C THR A 213 -25.02 19.23 -7.15
N LYS A 214 -24.19 20.27 -7.05
CA LYS A 214 -24.04 21.12 -5.86
C LYS A 214 -24.17 22.58 -6.27
N THR A 215 -25.08 23.31 -5.65
CA THR A 215 -25.13 24.77 -5.79
C THR A 215 -24.12 25.42 -4.85
N VAL A 216 -23.34 26.37 -5.35
CA VAL A 216 -22.35 27.15 -4.62
C VAL A 216 -22.62 28.63 -4.84
N SER A 217 -22.71 29.38 -3.74
CA SER A 217 -22.95 30.82 -3.77
C SER A 217 -21.74 31.57 -4.36
N ILE A 218 -22.01 32.58 -5.18
CA ILE A 218 -21.03 33.52 -5.71
C ILE A 218 -21.18 34.83 -4.92
N PRO A 219 -20.17 35.26 -4.13
CA PRO A 219 -20.26 36.52 -3.40
C PRO A 219 -20.31 37.70 -4.37
N PHE A 220 -21.10 38.71 -4.04
CA PHE A 220 -21.07 40.01 -4.72
C PHE A 220 -19.92 40.86 -4.19
N VAL A 221 -19.46 41.84 -4.99
CA VAL A 221 -18.55 42.89 -4.51
C VAL A 221 -19.26 44.22 -4.34
N THR A 222 -18.69 45.10 -3.51
CA THR A 222 -19.14 46.48 -3.37
C THR A 222 -18.35 47.38 -4.32
N GLN A 223 -19.05 48.19 -5.10
CA GLN A 223 -18.49 49.23 -5.96
C GLN A 223 -18.85 50.60 -5.38
N THR A 224 -17.86 51.48 -5.27
CA THR A 224 -18.04 52.86 -4.80
C THR A 224 -18.02 53.81 -5.98
N VAL A 225 -18.98 54.75 -6.02
CA VAL A 225 -19.11 55.77 -7.08
C VAL A 225 -19.19 57.14 -6.42
N VAL A 226 -18.47 58.13 -6.94
CA VAL A 226 -18.59 59.52 -6.45
C VAL A 226 -19.84 60.16 -7.04
N ASP A 227 -20.59 60.87 -6.21
CA ASP A 227 -21.86 61.51 -6.55
C ASP A 227 -21.85 62.95 -6.04
N ASP A 228 -21.62 63.90 -6.95
CA ASP A 228 -21.50 65.34 -6.64
C ASP A 228 -22.80 65.98 -6.09
N THR A 229 -23.91 65.24 -6.04
CA THR A 229 -25.17 65.68 -5.42
C THR A 229 -25.26 65.37 -3.92
N LEU A 230 -24.37 64.52 -3.39
CA LEU A 230 -24.29 64.18 -1.96
C LEU A 230 -23.29 65.09 -1.24
N GLN A 231 -23.48 65.32 0.06
CA GLN A 231 -22.54 66.11 0.86
C GLN A 231 -21.21 65.36 1.10
N PRO A 232 -20.06 66.04 1.23
CA PRO A 232 -18.79 65.39 1.51
C PRO A 232 -18.83 64.46 2.74
N GLY A 233 -18.58 63.16 2.51
CA GLY A 233 -18.66 62.11 3.53
C GLY A 233 -20.05 61.48 3.74
N GLU A 234 -21.09 61.97 3.06
CA GLU A 234 -22.39 61.31 2.98
C GLU A 234 -22.29 60.06 2.08
N THR A 235 -23.02 58.99 2.42
CA THR A 235 -23.01 57.73 1.65
C THR A 235 -24.42 57.17 1.48
N VAL A 236 -24.75 56.70 0.28
CA VAL A 236 -26.09 56.19 -0.08
C VAL A 236 -25.95 54.91 -0.91
N ILE A 237 -26.58 53.82 -0.48
CA ILE A 237 -26.68 52.59 -1.28
C ILE A 237 -27.61 52.87 -2.47
N ARG A 238 -27.06 52.93 -3.69
CA ARG A 238 -27.81 53.10 -4.95
C ARG A 238 -28.30 51.77 -5.50
N GLN A 239 -27.60 50.67 -5.21
CA GLN A 239 -28.00 49.31 -5.59
C GLN A 239 -27.63 48.33 -4.47
N GLN A 240 -28.59 47.54 -3.99
CA GLN A 240 -28.33 46.52 -2.97
C GLN A 240 -27.67 45.29 -3.61
N GLY A 241 -26.57 44.83 -3.02
CA GLY A 241 -25.87 43.64 -3.51
C GLY A 241 -26.65 42.35 -3.24
N GLN A 242 -26.54 41.39 -4.16
CA GLN A 242 -27.12 40.05 -4.02
C GLN A 242 -26.13 38.99 -4.48
N ALA A 243 -25.97 37.93 -3.68
CA ALA A 243 -25.15 36.80 -4.08
C ALA A 243 -25.73 36.11 -5.31
N GLY A 244 -24.82 35.71 -6.21
CA GLY A 244 -25.11 34.82 -7.33
C GLY A 244 -25.00 33.36 -6.91
N GLU A 245 -25.18 32.46 -7.87
CA GLU A 245 -25.12 31.01 -7.69
C GLU A 245 -24.48 30.37 -8.92
N LYS A 246 -23.62 29.37 -8.70
CA LYS A 246 -23.23 28.41 -9.74
C LYS A 246 -23.58 26.99 -9.34
N THR A 247 -24.05 26.20 -10.29
CA THR A 247 -24.19 24.76 -10.14
C THR A 247 -22.92 24.07 -10.61
N GLN A 248 -22.28 23.33 -9.72
CA GLN A 248 -21.16 22.45 -9.99
C GLN A 248 -21.70 21.02 -10.14
N THR A 249 -21.37 20.33 -11.22
CA THR A 249 -21.78 18.94 -11.46
C THR A 249 -20.57 18.02 -11.41
N TYR A 250 -20.68 16.91 -10.69
CA TYR A 250 -19.61 15.96 -10.45
C TYR A 250 -19.98 14.59 -10.97
N ASN A 251 -19.03 13.86 -11.57
CA ASN A 251 -19.13 12.41 -11.65
C ASN A 251 -18.81 11.85 -10.27
N THR A 252 -19.76 11.15 -9.67
CA THR A 252 -19.66 10.65 -8.30
C THR A 252 -19.59 9.12 -8.31
N THR A 253 -18.54 8.58 -7.70
CA THR A 253 -18.42 7.15 -7.43
C THR A 253 -19.21 6.83 -6.16
N PHE A 254 -20.11 5.87 -6.23
CA PHE A 254 -20.88 5.36 -5.11
C PHE A 254 -20.45 3.92 -4.78
N VAL A 255 -20.35 3.61 -3.50
CA VAL A 255 -20.09 2.26 -2.97
C VAL A 255 -21.25 1.89 -2.05
N ASP A 256 -21.96 0.82 -2.36
CA ASP A 256 -23.22 0.42 -1.71
C ASP A 256 -24.25 1.57 -1.60
N GLY A 257 -24.27 2.45 -2.61
CA GLY A 257 -25.14 3.63 -2.67
C GLY A 257 -24.65 4.86 -1.89
N GLN A 258 -23.54 4.77 -1.14
CA GLN A 258 -22.93 5.90 -0.44
C GLN A 258 -21.86 6.56 -1.32
N ALA A 259 -21.83 7.89 -1.39
CA ALA A 259 -20.84 8.62 -2.21
C ALA A 259 -19.44 8.52 -1.59
N GLU A 260 -18.49 7.93 -2.33
CA GLU A 260 -17.09 7.74 -1.89
C GLU A 260 -16.16 8.83 -2.45
N SER A 261 -16.35 9.23 -3.71
CA SER A 261 -15.52 10.25 -4.37
C SER A 261 -16.32 11.00 -5.44
N ALA A 262 -15.92 12.24 -5.72
CA ALA A 262 -16.59 13.11 -6.70
C ALA A 262 -15.56 13.93 -7.51
N VAL A 263 -15.62 13.81 -8.84
CA VAL A 263 -14.75 14.55 -9.78
C VAL A 263 -15.59 15.60 -10.50
N LEU A 264 -15.20 16.87 -10.43
CA LEU A 264 -15.91 17.97 -11.10
C LEU A 264 -15.86 17.79 -12.62
N LEU A 265 -17.04 17.69 -13.25
CA LEU A 265 -17.18 17.59 -14.72
C LEU A 265 -17.36 18.95 -15.37
N LYS A 266 -18.21 19.79 -14.77
CA LYS A 266 -18.67 21.07 -15.31
C LYS A 266 -19.12 21.99 -14.18
N GLU A 267 -18.96 23.29 -14.37
CA GLU A 267 -19.66 24.29 -13.58
C GLU A 267 -20.31 25.32 -14.50
N ALA A 268 -21.45 25.86 -14.06
CA ALA A 268 -22.19 26.89 -14.78
C ALA A 268 -22.81 27.87 -13.78
N THR A 269 -22.63 29.17 -14.01
CA THR A 269 -23.37 30.21 -13.28
C THR A 269 -24.86 30.09 -13.61
N THR A 270 -25.69 29.86 -12.60
CA THR A 270 -27.15 29.78 -12.72
C THR A 270 -27.81 31.10 -12.34
N LYS A 271 -27.12 31.94 -11.57
CA LYS A 271 -27.53 33.30 -11.20
C LYS A 271 -26.29 34.17 -11.08
N GLU A 272 -26.20 35.25 -11.85
CA GLU A 272 -25.11 36.20 -11.72
C GLU A 272 -25.17 36.95 -10.38
N ALA A 273 -24.00 37.31 -9.83
CA ALA A 273 -23.92 38.12 -8.62
C ALA A 273 -24.20 39.60 -8.96
N ILE A 274 -25.10 40.22 -8.19
CA ILE A 274 -25.44 41.63 -8.33
C ILE A 274 -24.56 42.41 -7.35
N ASN A 275 -23.67 43.26 -7.87
CA ASN A 275 -22.80 44.08 -7.04
C ASN A 275 -23.58 45.13 -6.24
N GLN A 276 -23.11 45.43 -5.02
CA GLN A 276 -23.64 46.53 -4.24
C GLN A 276 -23.02 47.83 -4.75
N VAL A 277 -23.82 48.84 -5.09
CA VAL A 277 -23.32 50.16 -5.50
C VAL A 277 -23.59 51.16 -4.38
N VAL A 278 -22.52 51.78 -3.88
CA VAL A 278 -22.56 52.84 -2.86
C VAL A 278 -22.12 54.14 -3.51
N ALA A 279 -23.02 55.11 -3.58
CA ALA A 279 -22.67 56.49 -3.88
C ALA A 279 -22.06 57.15 -2.65
N VAL A 280 -21.03 57.96 -2.85
CA VAL A 280 -20.40 58.78 -1.80
C VAL A 280 -20.24 60.22 -2.28
N GLY A 281 -20.47 61.19 -1.40
CA GLY A 281 -20.20 62.59 -1.74
C GLY A 281 -18.70 62.84 -1.96
N PRO A 282 -18.32 63.82 -2.81
CA PRO A 282 -16.93 64.10 -3.14
C PRO A 282 -16.12 64.46 -1.88
N GLU A 283 -14.82 64.09 -1.86
CA GLU A 283 -13.96 64.42 -0.72
C GLU A 283 -13.94 65.94 -0.49
N LYS A 284 -14.14 66.37 0.76
CA LYS A 284 -14.09 67.80 1.10
C LYS A 284 -12.68 68.33 0.73
N PRO A 285 -12.57 69.39 -0.09
CA PRO A 285 -11.27 69.97 -0.42
C PRO A 285 -10.50 70.30 0.86
N LYS A 286 -9.24 69.85 0.94
CA LYS A 286 -8.37 70.20 2.07
C LYS A 286 -8.15 71.71 2.06
N GLU A 287 -8.60 72.37 3.11
CA GLU A 287 -8.34 73.79 3.36
C GLU A 287 -6.83 73.97 3.53
N THR A 288 -6.16 74.47 2.49
CA THR A 288 -4.79 74.98 2.59
C THR A 288 -4.79 76.18 3.53
N PRO A 289 -3.96 76.22 4.59
CA PRO A 289 -3.88 77.39 5.45
C PRO A 289 -3.49 78.65 4.66
N SER A 290 -4.32 79.68 4.70
CA SER A 290 -3.97 81.00 4.17
C SER A 290 -2.99 81.69 5.10
N ASP A 291 -1.86 82.14 4.56
CA ASP A 291 -0.76 82.73 5.32
C ASP A 291 -0.71 84.26 5.13
N ASN A 292 -1.04 84.99 6.20
CA ASN A 292 -0.66 86.39 6.51
C ASN A 292 -1.48 86.91 7.73
N SER A 293 -1.07 87.91 8.52
CA SER A 293 0.24 88.33 9.08
C SER A 293 0.02 89.66 9.82
N SER A 294 0.67 89.86 10.99
CA SER A 294 0.73 91.12 11.76
C SER A 294 -0.57 91.64 12.41
N SER A 295 -0.56 92.41 13.51
CA SER A 295 0.58 92.97 14.28
C SER A 295 0.32 93.06 15.80
N ASP A 296 1.38 92.78 16.58
CA ASP A 296 1.78 93.40 17.86
C ASP A 296 0.78 93.83 18.96
N SER A 297 1.02 93.37 20.20
CA SER A 297 1.60 94.25 21.26
C SER A 297 1.96 93.52 22.58
N ASN A 298 3.21 93.03 22.64
CA ASN A 298 4.14 92.97 23.79
C ASN A 298 3.63 92.95 25.26
N SER A 299 4.05 91.93 26.03
CA SER A 299 4.48 92.12 27.44
C SER A 299 5.63 91.19 27.85
N ASN A 300 6.75 91.80 28.24
CA ASN A 300 7.87 91.27 29.05
C ASN A 300 7.42 90.48 30.32
N ASN A 301 8.27 89.70 31.01
CA ASN A 301 9.52 88.97 30.70
C ASN A 301 9.83 88.03 31.88
N SER A 302 10.43 86.86 31.65
CA SER A 302 11.30 86.19 32.65
C SER A 302 12.19 85.14 31.99
N ASP A 303 13.51 85.31 32.12
CA ASP A 303 14.56 84.42 31.62
C ASP A 303 14.58 83.04 32.33
N SER A 304 15.27 81.97 31.89
CA SER A 304 16.50 81.94 31.08
C SER A 304 16.79 80.60 30.36
N ASN A 305 17.69 80.68 29.36
CA ASN A 305 18.68 79.67 28.92
C ASN A 305 18.26 78.38 28.15
N THR A 306 18.15 78.57 26.83
CA THR A 306 19.04 77.99 25.78
C THR A 306 19.19 76.47 25.55
N ASN A 307 18.97 76.10 24.27
CA ASN A 307 19.69 75.11 23.44
C ASN A 307 19.43 73.60 23.70
N ASP A 308 19.46 72.71 22.69
CA ASP A 308 19.16 72.84 21.24
C ASP A 308 19.00 71.41 20.64
N SER A 309 18.43 71.30 19.43
CA SER A 309 18.60 70.22 18.45
C SER A 309 18.04 68.79 18.68
N ASP A 310 17.43 68.28 17.61
CA ASP A 310 17.38 66.89 17.11
C ASP A 310 17.04 65.71 18.05
N SER A 311 15.78 65.28 18.00
CA SER A 311 15.35 63.93 18.43
C SER A 311 15.30 62.93 17.26
N LYS A 312 16.46 62.39 16.89
CA LYS A 312 16.56 61.02 16.33
C LYS A 312 16.99 60.06 17.43
N THR A 313 16.27 58.96 17.61
CA THR A 313 16.69 57.86 18.50
C THR A 313 16.32 56.50 17.92
N ASP A 314 17.31 55.86 17.30
CA ASP A 314 17.42 54.40 17.27
C ASP A 314 17.84 53.88 18.67
N ASN A 315 17.49 52.61 18.95
CA ASN A 315 18.09 51.63 19.88
C ASN A 315 16.97 50.71 20.45
N SER A 316 17.12 49.39 20.59
CA SER A 316 18.21 48.59 21.22
C SER A 316 18.29 48.80 22.74
N ASP A 317 18.59 47.81 23.59
CA ASP A 317 19.12 46.46 23.33
C ASP A 317 18.70 45.47 24.47
N LYS A 318 18.92 44.16 24.24
CA LYS A 318 19.50 43.17 25.21
C LYS A 318 19.34 43.35 26.72
N THR A 319 18.99 42.25 27.40
CA THR A 319 19.80 41.74 28.53
C THR A 319 19.56 40.25 28.82
N THR A 320 20.47 39.63 29.58
CA THR A 320 20.58 38.17 29.77
C THR A 320 21.03 37.80 31.19
N SER A 321 20.56 36.65 31.67
CA SER A 321 21.17 35.80 32.71
C SER A 321 21.04 36.20 34.20
N ASP A 322 21.25 35.16 35.03
CA ASP A 322 21.54 35.14 36.48
C ASP A 322 20.42 35.46 37.50
N SER A 323 20.35 34.80 38.67
CA SER A 323 20.83 33.45 39.04
C SER A 323 20.24 32.93 40.37
N ASN A 324 20.17 31.60 40.51
CA ASN A 324 20.28 30.79 41.75
C ASN A 324 19.22 30.85 42.90
N SER A 325 18.45 29.75 43.02
CA SER A 325 18.06 28.98 44.24
C SER A 325 17.85 29.62 45.64
N SER A 326 16.71 29.29 46.29
CA SER A 326 16.62 29.05 47.76
C SER A 326 15.34 28.28 48.17
N LYS A 327 15.40 27.51 49.27
CA LYS A 327 14.36 26.57 49.76
C LYS A 327 14.66 26.14 51.21
N PRO A 328 13.76 26.29 52.21
CA PRO A 328 12.67 25.33 52.48
C PRO A 328 11.37 26.06 52.95
N SER A 329 10.36 25.53 53.67
CA SER A 329 10.06 24.23 54.32
C SER A 329 8.52 24.00 54.40
N GLY A 330 8.03 22.77 54.64
CA GLY A 330 6.61 22.51 54.97
C GLY A 330 6.02 21.15 54.51
N LYS A 331 5.58 20.33 55.46
CA LYS A 331 4.74 19.10 55.37
C LYS A 331 3.95 19.03 56.71
N PRO A 332 2.88 18.22 56.92
CA PRO A 332 2.20 17.22 56.08
C PRO A 332 0.74 17.67 55.73
N SER A 333 -0.20 16.90 55.17
CA SER A 333 -0.39 15.44 55.14
C SER A 333 -1.16 14.93 53.92
N SER A 334 -1.20 13.61 53.75
CA SER A 334 -1.82 12.86 52.65
C SER A 334 -3.12 12.18 53.07
N SER A 335 -4.08 12.07 52.15
CA SER A 335 -5.14 11.06 52.22
C SER A 335 -4.96 10.03 51.09
N ALA A 336 -4.84 8.76 51.49
CA ALA A 336 -5.09 7.60 50.64
C ALA A 336 -6.25 6.82 51.28
N SER A 337 -7.04 6.10 50.48
CA SER A 337 -8.19 5.34 50.99
C SER A 337 -8.12 3.89 50.51
N ALA A 338 -8.17 2.95 51.45
CA ALA A 338 -8.25 1.52 51.19
C ALA A 338 -8.94 0.79 52.35
N SER A 339 -9.94 -0.03 52.01
CA SER A 339 -10.49 -1.20 52.69
C SER A 339 -10.51 -1.31 54.23
N ALA A 340 -11.72 -1.51 54.76
CA ALA A 340 -11.96 -2.42 55.89
C ALA A 340 -13.30 -3.18 55.72
N LYS A 341 -13.40 -4.37 56.32
CA LYS A 341 -14.49 -5.35 56.20
C LYS A 341 -15.28 -5.43 57.54
N PRO A 342 -16.55 -5.86 57.53
CA PRO A 342 -16.97 -6.85 58.54
C PRO A 342 -17.66 -8.09 57.94
N SER A 343 -18.01 -9.06 58.78
CA SER A 343 -18.32 -10.44 58.38
C SER A 343 -19.54 -10.97 59.13
N GLU A 344 -20.41 -11.75 58.49
CA GLU A 344 -20.87 -13.07 58.98
C GLU A 344 -21.78 -13.80 57.96
N SER A 345 -22.26 -15.00 58.32
CA SER A 345 -22.98 -15.97 57.48
C SER A 345 -24.31 -16.38 58.14
N PRO A 346 -25.24 -17.06 57.44
CA PRO A 346 -25.22 -18.53 57.56
C PRO A 346 -25.65 -19.35 56.32
N SER A 347 -24.93 -20.45 56.13
CA SER A 347 -25.31 -21.79 55.60
C SER A 347 -26.74 -22.07 55.09
N SER A 348 -26.84 -22.79 53.95
CA SER A 348 -27.69 -24.01 53.88
C SER A 348 -27.37 -24.96 52.71
N LYS A 349 -27.17 -26.25 53.03
CA LYS A 349 -27.34 -27.45 52.19
C LYS A 349 -27.58 -28.63 53.14
N PRO A 350 -28.39 -29.65 52.79
CA PRO A 350 -27.78 -30.96 52.48
C PRO A 350 -28.55 -31.82 51.45
N SER A 351 -27.89 -32.88 50.97
CA SER A 351 -28.47 -34.10 50.37
C SER A 351 -29.28 -33.99 49.04
N ASN A 352 -29.41 -35.06 48.23
CA ASN A 352 -28.87 -36.43 48.35
C ASN A 352 -28.42 -37.04 47.00
N SER A 353 -27.61 -38.10 47.10
CA SER A 353 -27.22 -39.06 46.03
C SER A 353 -28.25 -40.24 46.01
N PRO A 354 -28.16 -41.33 45.18
CA PRO A 354 -27.00 -41.80 44.39
C PRO A 354 -27.24 -42.49 43.01
N SER A 355 -26.12 -42.74 42.32
CA SER A 355 -25.75 -43.99 41.61
C SER A 355 -26.67 -44.63 40.54
N ALA A 356 -26.15 -44.73 39.30
CA ALA A 356 -25.66 -46.03 38.79
C ALA A 356 -24.67 -45.85 37.61
N SER A 357 -23.71 -46.76 37.50
CA SER A 357 -22.82 -46.92 36.33
C SER A 357 -23.30 -48.08 35.46
N GLU A 358 -22.95 -48.12 34.17
CA GLU A 358 -22.26 -49.29 33.60
C GLU A 358 -21.62 -49.04 32.24
N SER A 359 -20.67 -49.91 31.88
CA SER A 359 -19.89 -49.88 30.64
C SER A 359 -20.35 -50.98 29.68
N SER A 360 -20.26 -50.78 28.35
CA SER A 360 -20.01 -51.89 27.43
C SER A 360 -19.55 -51.50 26.01
N LYS A 361 -18.59 -52.28 25.52
CA LYS A 361 -17.98 -52.42 24.18
C LYS A 361 -17.13 -53.73 24.29
N PRO A 362 -16.92 -54.61 23.27
CA PRO A 362 -17.00 -54.45 21.80
C PRO A 362 -17.84 -55.56 21.08
N ALA A 363 -17.52 -55.79 19.80
CA ALA A 363 -17.91 -56.90 18.89
C ALA A 363 -19.20 -56.63 18.05
N GLU A 364 -19.29 -57.03 16.77
CA GLU A 364 -18.29 -57.62 15.86
C GLU A 364 -18.60 -57.34 14.37
N THR A 365 -17.69 -57.70 13.47
CA THR A 365 -17.81 -57.53 12.00
C THR A 365 -18.55 -58.70 11.34
N PRO A 366 -19.25 -58.50 10.21
CA PRO A 366 -18.96 -59.38 9.07
C PRO A 366 -18.82 -58.65 7.72
N THR A 367 -17.99 -59.24 6.85
CA THR A 367 -17.56 -58.72 5.54
C THR A 367 -18.54 -59.06 4.41
N GLN A 368 -18.68 -58.18 3.39
CA GLN A 368 -18.91 -58.63 2.00
C GLN A 368 -18.63 -57.57 0.91
N LYS A 369 -18.24 -58.06 -0.28
CA LYS A 369 -17.84 -57.37 -1.54
C LYS A 369 -17.67 -58.47 -2.63
N PRO A 370 -17.71 -58.26 -3.97
CA PRO A 370 -18.12 -57.11 -4.80
C PRO A 370 -19.20 -57.41 -5.87
N SER A 371 -19.73 -56.36 -6.52
CA SER A 371 -20.08 -56.29 -7.97
C SER A 371 -20.24 -54.81 -8.36
N THR A 372 -20.01 -54.26 -9.57
CA THR A 372 -19.63 -54.72 -10.94
C THR A 372 -20.71 -55.14 -11.95
N ASN A 373 -21.55 -54.18 -12.36
CA ASN A 373 -22.02 -53.98 -13.76
C ASN A 373 -22.22 -52.45 -13.93
N THR A 374 -21.80 -51.75 -15.00
CA THR A 374 -21.78 -52.04 -16.43
C THR A 374 -23.18 -52.07 -17.05
N ASN A 375 -23.58 -50.93 -17.62
CA ASN A 375 -24.38 -50.93 -18.84
C ASN A 375 -24.03 -49.69 -19.67
N SER A 376 -23.31 -49.89 -20.78
CA SER A 376 -23.16 -48.86 -21.81
C SER A 376 -24.37 -48.90 -22.72
N ASN A 377 -24.84 -47.76 -23.21
CA ASN A 377 -25.42 -47.77 -24.54
C ASN A 377 -25.13 -46.47 -25.29
N ASN A 378 -24.82 -46.61 -26.58
CA ASN A 378 -24.51 -45.48 -27.44
C ASN A 378 -25.80 -44.82 -27.92
N ASN A 379 -25.74 -43.53 -28.22
CA ASN A 379 -25.93 -43.17 -29.62
C ASN A 379 -25.02 -42.00 -30.01
N SER A 380 -24.53 -42.04 -31.24
CA SER A 380 -23.72 -40.97 -31.82
C SER A 380 -24.62 -40.02 -32.61
N ASN A 381 -24.26 -38.73 -32.68
CA ASN A 381 -24.23 -38.14 -34.01
C ASN A 381 -23.17 -37.04 -34.18
N ASN A 382 -22.26 -37.37 -35.08
CA ASN A 382 -21.27 -36.56 -35.77
C ASN A 382 -21.84 -35.23 -36.31
N SER A 383 -21.07 -34.14 -36.19
CA SER A 383 -20.75 -33.27 -37.33
C SER A 383 -19.52 -32.40 -37.08
N ASN A 384 -18.64 -32.33 -38.09
CA ASN A 384 -17.52 -31.41 -38.14
C ASN A 384 -18.02 -29.96 -38.30
N ASN A 385 -17.22 -28.99 -37.85
CA ASN A 385 -16.71 -28.01 -38.81
C ASN A 385 -15.31 -27.53 -38.41
N SER A 386 -14.52 -27.15 -39.40
CA SER A 386 -13.22 -26.49 -39.23
C SER A 386 -13.27 -25.12 -39.90
N ASN A 387 -12.65 -24.11 -39.31
CA ASN A 387 -12.08 -23.05 -40.14
C ASN A 387 -10.84 -22.42 -39.50
N SER A 388 -9.89 -22.05 -40.35
CA SER A 388 -8.73 -21.22 -40.01
C SER A 388 -8.99 -19.78 -40.45
N GLY A 389 -8.32 -18.82 -39.80
CA GLY A 389 -8.45 -17.41 -40.16
C GLY A 389 -7.31 -16.60 -39.53
N SER A 390 -6.36 -16.17 -40.36
CA SER A 390 -5.23 -15.33 -39.95
C SER A 390 -5.24 -14.03 -40.74
N SER A 391 -5.06 -12.90 -40.06
CA SER A 391 -4.76 -11.62 -40.71
C SER A 391 -4.09 -10.67 -39.71
N ASN A 392 -2.90 -10.17 -40.07
CA ASN A 392 -2.28 -9.02 -39.42
C ASN A 392 -3.09 -7.74 -39.68
N ASN A 393 -2.95 -6.73 -38.82
CA ASN A 393 -2.59 -5.41 -39.34
C ASN A 393 -1.74 -4.62 -38.34
N SER A 394 -0.86 -3.76 -38.86
CA SER A 394 -0.04 -2.80 -38.12
C SER A 394 -0.58 -1.38 -38.31
N GLY A 395 -0.43 -0.52 -37.30
CA GLY A 395 -0.98 0.84 -37.31
C GLY A 395 -0.17 1.81 -36.46
N ASN A 396 1.01 2.20 -36.93
CA ASN A 396 1.84 3.23 -36.31
C ASN A 396 1.36 4.63 -36.71
N SER A 397 1.10 5.50 -35.73
CA SER A 397 0.93 6.95 -35.94
C SER A 397 1.56 7.73 -34.80
N ASN A 398 2.53 8.59 -35.16
CA ASN A 398 3.26 9.47 -34.25
C ASN A 398 2.57 10.83 -34.09
N SER A 399 2.52 11.35 -32.87
CA SER A 399 2.65 12.79 -32.61
C SER A 399 3.11 13.03 -31.17
N GLY A 400 4.09 13.90 -30.99
CA GLY A 400 4.58 14.32 -29.67
C GLY A 400 4.44 15.82 -29.47
N SER A 401 4.45 16.27 -28.23
CA SER A 401 4.57 17.69 -27.87
C SER A 401 5.52 17.86 -26.69
N ASN A 402 6.40 18.85 -26.82
CA ASN A 402 7.37 19.28 -25.80
C ASN A 402 6.75 20.40 -24.96
N SER A 403 6.93 20.36 -23.63
CA SER A 403 6.62 21.49 -22.74
C SER A 403 7.66 21.65 -21.64
N ASN A 404 8.11 22.89 -21.46
CA ASN A 404 9.18 23.32 -20.57
C ASN A 404 8.64 23.63 -19.16
N SER A 405 9.29 23.11 -18.11
CA SER A 405 8.90 23.35 -16.71
C SER A 405 9.80 24.42 -16.07
N ASN A 406 9.33 25.66 -16.03
CA ASN A 406 9.97 26.72 -15.26
C ASN A 406 9.48 26.73 -13.79
N SER A 407 10.40 26.90 -12.84
CA SER A 407 10.11 26.87 -11.41
C SER A 407 9.94 28.27 -10.82
N ASN A 408 8.89 28.49 -10.02
CA ASN A 408 8.89 29.52 -8.98
C ASN A 408 8.10 29.05 -7.75
N SER A 409 8.46 29.54 -6.56
CA SER A 409 7.88 29.12 -5.28
C SER A 409 6.90 30.16 -4.72
N GLY A 410 5.88 29.67 -4.00
CA GLY A 410 4.89 30.50 -3.31
C GLY A 410 4.21 29.69 -2.20
N ASN A 411 4.32 30.15 -0.96
CA ASN A 411 3.91 29.40 0.24
C ASN A 411 2.52 29.83 0.75
N SER A 412 1.63 28.86 1.00
CA SER A 412 0.84 28.73 2.25
C SER A 412 -0.32 27.72 2.12
N GLY A 413 -0.87 27.27 3.27
CA GLY A 413 -2.27 26.83 3.37
C GLY A 413 -2.54 25.32 3.26
N SER A 414 -2.70 24.66 4.39
CA SER A 414 -3.14 23.26 4.48
C SER A 414 -4.54 23.04 3.91
N SER A 415 -4.70 22.08 2.98
CA SER A 415 -5.80 21.10 3.02
C SER A 415 -5.51 19.88 2.14
N ASN A 416 -5.88 18.69 2.64
CA ASN A 416 -5.49 17.39 2.07
C ASN A 416 -6.42 16.92 0.94
N SER A 417 -5.91 16.84 -0.30
CA SER A 417 -6.30 15.85 -1.31
C SER A 417 -5.43 15.97 -2.57
N GLY A 418 -5.24 14.88 -3.33
CA GLY A 418 -4.83 14.98 -4.75
C GLY A 418 -3.48 14.40 -5.21
N SER A 419 -2.96 13.31 -4.62
CA SER A 419 -2.05 12.39 -5.35
C SER A 419 -1.93 11.02 -4.67
N SER A 420 -1.70 9.98 -5.47
CA SER A 420 -1.65 8.58 -5.04
C SER A 420 -0.30 8.17 -4.44
N SER A 421 0.01 8.66 -3.23
CA SER A 421 0.99 8.01 -2.35
C SER A 421 0.25 7.10 -1.35
N SER A 422 0.04 5.85 -1.73
CA SER A 422 -0.63 4.82 -0.91
C SER A 422 0.30 4.27 0.18
N GLY A 423 0.81 5.16 1.02
CA GLY A 423 1.89 4.89 1.98
C GLY A 423 1.48 5.10 3.43
N LEU A 424 2.24 4.52 4.35
CA LEU A 424 2.08 4.70 5.80
C LEU A 424 2.85 5.95 6.27
N TRP A 425 2.45 7.10 5.70
CA TRP A 425 3.03 8.40 6.03
C TRP A 425 2.75 8.75 7.50
N HIS A 426 3.83 8.99 8.25
CA HIS A 426 3.83 9.31 9.68
C HIS A 426 3.05 8.33 10.58
N ALA A 427 3.05 7.04 10.23
CA ALA A 427 2.24 6.02 10.89
C ALA A 427 2.51 5.83 12.40
N SER A 428 1.46 5.43 13.12
CA SER A 428 1.55 4.95 14.50
C SER A 428 2.38 3.65 14.58
N PRO A 429 3.09 3.37 15.69
CA PRO A 429 3.77 2.10 15.90
C PRO A 429 2.86 0.87 15.72
N SER A 430 1.57 1.00 16.07
CA SER A 430 0.54 -0.02 15.82
C SER A 430 0.26 -0.21 14.33
N ALA A 431 -0.01 0.86 13.57
CA ALA A 431 -0.24 0.75 12.13
C ALA A 431 1.00 0.22 11.37
N ALA A 432 2.20 0.60 11.82
CA ALA A 432 3.45 0.06 11.31
C ALA A 432 3.58 -1.46 11.57
N GLN A 433 3.26 -1.94 12.78
CA GLN A 433 3.23 -3.38 13.08
C GLN A 433 2.17 -4.12 12.25
N THR A 434 0.97 -3.57 12.11
CA THR A 434 -0.11 -4.17 11.29
C THR A 434 0.27 -4.25 9.81
N TYR A 435 0.96 -3.25 9.26
CA TYR A 435 1.50 -3.34 7.90
C TYR A 435 2.59 -4.41 7.77
N ALA A 436 3.57 -4.40 8.68
CA ALA A 436 4.63 -5.40 8.67
C ALA A 436 4.09 -6.82 8.78
N ARG A 437 3.00 -7.03 9.54
CA ARG A 437 2.31 -8.32 9.66
C ARG A 437 1.78 -8.85 8.31
N GLY A 438 1.31 -7.96 7.44
CA GLY A 438 0.96 -8.30 6.05
C GLY A 438 2.19 -8.47 5.16
N ALA A 439 3.22 -7.62 5.33
CA ALA A 439 4.43 -7.66 4.52
C ALA A 439 5.31 -8.88 4.79
N VAL A 440 5.37 -9.43 6.01
CA VAL A 440 6.11 -10.67 6.32
C VAL A 440 5.53 -11.90 5.60
N ALA A 441 4.24 -11.89 5.26
CA ALA A 441 3.60 -12.96 4.49
C ALA A 441 4.16 -13.08 3.06
N GLN A 442 4.76 -12.02 2.49
CA GLN A 442 5.52 -12.11 1.24
C GLN A 442 6.67 -13.12 1.37
N TYR A 443 7.41 -13.05 2.47
CA TYR A 443 8.59 -13.88 2.73
C TYR A 443 8.24 -15.28 3.27
N GLY A 444 6.94 -15.61 3.38
CA GLY A 444 6.46 -16.83 4.03
C GLY A 444 6.69 -16.85 5.55
N TRP A 445 6.98 -15.70 6.17
CA TRP A 445 7.28 -15.61 7.60
C TRP A 445 6.01 -15.34 8.41
N GLY A 446 5.77 -16.15 9.44
CA GLY A 446 4.71 -15.95 10.43
C GLY A 446 5.10 -16.57 11.78
N GLY A 447 4.24 -16.41 12.79
CA GLY A 447 4.46 -16.93 14.14
C GLY A 447 5.72 -16.34 14.77
N THR A 448 6.65 -17.22 15.19
CA THR A 448 7.90 -16.82 15.88
C THR A 448 8.70 -15.76 15.14
N ASN A 449 8.69 -15.79 13.80
CA ASN A 449 9.42 -14.82 13.00
C ASN A 449 8.83 -13.41 13.10
N PHE A 450 7.50 -13.27 13.21
CA PHE A 450 6.91 -11.96 13.48
C PHE A 450 7.18 -11.52 14.93
N ASP A 451 7.07 -12.42 15.91
CA ASP A 451 7.43 -12.11 17.31
C ASP A 451 8.89 -11.63 17.43
N SER A 452 9.82 -12.25 16.69
CA SER A 452 11.24 -11.88 16.65
C SER A 452 11.47 -10.57 15.92
N LEU A 453 10.74 -10.29 14.84
CA LEU A 453 10.72 -8.97 14.19
C LEU A 453 10.23 -7.87 15.14
N VAL A 454 9.15 -8.13 15.89
CA VAL A 454 8.59 -7.21 16.88
C VAL A 454 9.59 -6.94 18.00
N LYS A 455 10.23 -7.97 18.57
CA LYS A 455 11.32 -7.81 19.57
C LYS A 455 12.49 -7.00 19.02
N LEU A 456 12.90 -7.28 17.77
CA LEU A 456 13.99 -6.60 17.08
C LEU A 456 13.68 -5.11 16.90
N TRP A 457 12.63 -4.74 16.15
CA TRP A 457 12.35 -3.32 15.90
C TRP A 457 11.79 -2.55 17.11
N ASN A 458 11.29 -3.24 18.15
CA ASN A 458 11.10 -2.61 19.46
C ASN A 458 12.43 -2.18 20.10
N LYS A 459 13.48 -3.02 20.04
CA LYS A 459 14.82 -2.70 20.52
C LYS A 459 15.48 -1.58 19.71
N GLU A 460 15.31 -1.60 18.38
CA GLU A 460 16.00 -0.64 17.49
C GLU A 460 15.34 0.75 17.48
N SER A 461 14.00 0.84 17.39
CA SER A 461 13.29 2.11 17.12
C SER A 461 11.99 2.33 17.89
N GLY A 462 11.51 1.33 18.65
CA GLY A 462 10.14 1.34 19.17
C GLY A 462 9.07 1.39 18.07
N TRP A 463 9.41 0.92 16.87
CA TRP A 463 8.59 1.05 15.65
C TRP A 463 8.26 2.49 15.22
N SER A 464 9.06 3.48 15.65
CA SER A 464 8.91 4.86 15.17
C SER A 464 9.55 5.07 13.80
N TRP A 465 8.77 5.55 12.84
CA TRP A 465 9.24 5.97 11.50
C TRP A 465 10.29 7.09 11.54
N SER A 466 10.28 7.90 12.61
CA SER A 466 11.14 9.07 12.79
C SER A 466 12.31 8.84 13.74
N ALA A 467 12.54 7.60 14.19
CA ALA A 467 13.65 7.27 15.08
C ALA A 467 15.01 7.58 14.42
N GLU A 468 15.75 8.56 14.93
CA GLU A 468 17.07 8.94 14.44
C GLU A 468 18.12 8.85 15.56
N ASN A 469 19.08 7.95 15.41
CA ASN A 469 20.17 7.79 16.36
C ASN A 469 21.22 8.89 16.16
N LYS A 470 21.22 9.88 17.05
CA LYS A 470 22.03 11.11 16.97
C LYS A 470 23.55 10.90 16.90
N SER A 471 24.08 9.73 17.27
CA SER A 471 25.53 9.47 17.22
C SER A 471 25.97 8.66 15.99
N SER A 472 25.08 7.88 15.38
CA SER A 472 25.40 7.04 14.21
C SER A 472 24.75 7.49 12.90
N GLY A 473 23.66 8.26 12.96
CA GLY A 473 22.84 8.57 11.79
C GLY A 473 22.00 7.38 11.28
N ALA A 474 21.82 6.34 12.10
CA ALA A 474 20.87 5.27 11.83
C ALA A 474 19.43 5.80 11.91
N TYR A 475 18.57 5.39 10.98
CA TYR A 475 17.25 6.02 10.79
C TYR A 475 16.10 5.02 10.59
N GLY A 476 14.93 5.40 11.10
CA GLY A 476 13.63 4.78 10.86
C GLY A 476 13.40 3.47 11.63
N ILE A 477 12.29 2.81 11.32
CA ILE A 477 11.84 1.56 11.96
C ILE A 477 12.97 0.50 12.03
N PRO A 478 13.70 0.18 10.94
CA PRO A 478 14.76 -0.81 10.98
C PRO A 478 16.12 -0.28 11.49
N GLN A 479 16.24 1.01 11.84
CA GLN A 479 17.52 1.70 12.10
C GLN A 479 18.55 1.51 10.97
N SER A 480 18.13 1.80 9.74
CA SER A 480 18.98 1.67 8.55
C SER A 480 20.15 2.65 8.58
N LEU A 481 21.37 2.15 8.33
CA LEU A 481 22.62 2.93 8.39
C LEU A 481 23.41 2.85 7.06
N PRO A 482 23.60 3.96 6.33
CA PRO A 482 22.83 5.20 6.41
C PRO A 482 21.38 4.99 5.94
N GLY A 483 20.45 5.76 6.50
CA GLY A 483 19.01 5.66 6.19
C GLY A 483 18.65 5.81 4.71
N SER A 484 19.47 6.54 3.95
CA SER A 484 19.32 6.72 2.50
C SER A 484 19.33 5.43 1.67
N LYS A 485 19.77 4.29 2.24
CA LYS A 485 19.58 2.96 1.62
C LYS A 485 18.11 2.66 1.35
N MET A 486 17.19 3.14 2.19
CA MET A 486 15.75 2.93 2.06
C MET A 486 15.14 3.66 0.84
N ALA A 487 15.83 4.64 0.27
CA ALA A 487 15.40 5.33 -0.96
C ALA A 487 15.26 4.38 -2.17
N THR A 488 15.91 3.22 -2.14
CA THR A 488 15.77 2.16 -3.16
C THR A 488 14.36 1.57 -3.24
N PHE A 489 13.55 1.70 -2.17
CA PHE A 489 12.15 1.26 -2.13
C PHE A 489 11.15 2.42 -2.36
N GLY A 490 11.62 3.67 -2.43
CA GLY A 490 10.80 4.83 -2.81
C GLY A 490 11.32 6.16 -2.28
N ALA A 491 10.94 7.26 -2.95
CA ALA A 491 11.46 8.60 -2.65
C ALA A 491 11.12 9.09 -1.23
N ASN A 492 9.94 8.75 -0.71
CA ASN A 492 9.43 9.22 0.59
C ASN A 492 9.89 8.36 1.79
N TRP A 493 10.98 7.59 1.63
CA TRP A 493 11.51 6.65 2.63
C TRP A 493 11.73 7.23 4.03
N LYS A 494 11.92 8.55 4.15
CA LYS A 494 12.13 9.20 5.44
C LYS A 494 10.83 9.28 6.26
N ASP A 495 9.69 9.42 5.62
CA ASP A 495 8.41 9.72 6.28
C ASP A 495 7.37 8.59 6.15
N ASP A 496 7.57 7.65 5.22
CA ASP A 496 6.67 6.53 4.94
C ASP A 496 7.17 5.23 5.58
N ALA A 497 6.46 4.76 6.61
CA ALA A 497 6.79 3.52 7.32
C ALA A 497 6.71 2.27 6.42
N ALA A 498 5.89 2.26 5.36
CA ALA A 498 5.78 1.11 4.46
C ALA A 498 7.10 0.88 3.70
N ILE A 499 7.72 1.98 3.22
CA ILE A 499 9.01 1.94 2.53
C ILE A 499 10.11 1.45 3.49
N GLN A 500 10.13 1.96 4.73
CA GLN A 500 11.10 1.55 5.75
C GLN A 500 10.96 0.06 6.12
N ILE A 501 9.73 -0.42 6.31
CA ILE A 501 9.43 -1.82 6.62
C ILE A 501 9.84 -2.72 5.46
N ASN A 502 9.43 -2.41 4.22
CA ASN A 502 9.73 -3.25 3.06
C ASN A 502 11.25 -3.37 2.82
N TRP A 503 12.00 -2.27 2.95
CA TRP A 503 13.46 -2.30 2.92
C TRP A 503 14.04 -3.15 4.06
N GLY A 504 13.53 -2.98 5.29
CA GLY A 504 13.98 -3.72 6.47
C GLY A 504 13.76 -5.23 6.38
N LEU A 505 12.60 -5.67 5.88
CA LEU A 505 12.31 -7.09 5.63
C LEU A 505 13.21 -7.66 4.54
N SER A 506 13.42 -6.91 3.45
CA SER A 506 14.33 -7.32 2.36
C SER A 506 15.78 -7.47 2.86
N TYR A 507 16.25 -6.53 3.70
CA TYR A 507 17.54 -6.61 4.35
C TYR A 507 17.66 -7.84 5.27
N ILE A 508 16.66 -8.11 6.12
CA ILE A 508 16.62 -9.31 6.97
C ILE A 508 16.67 -10.59 6.13
N SER A 509 15.91 -10.66 5.03
CA SER A 509 15.89 -11.81 4.14
C SER A 509 17.26 -12.05 3.50
N GLY A 510 17.87 -11.01 2.92
CA GLY A 510 19.16 -11.11 2.25
C GLY A 510 20.36 -11.31 3.19
N ARG A 511 20.27 -10.87 4.45
CA ARG A 511 21.39 -10.90 5.40
C ARG A 511 21.33 -12.03 6.43
N TYR A 512 20.13 -12.41 6.87
CA TYR A 512 19.88 -13.38 7.94
C TYR A 512 18.98 -14.55 7.52
N GLY A 513 18.35 -14.48 6.34
CA GLY A 513 17.38 -15.46 5.87
C GLY A 513 15.99 -15.30 6.50
N ASN A 514 15.91 -14.99 7.80
CA ASN A 514 14.66 -14.72 8.51
C ASN A 514 14.84 -13.85 9.78
N PRO A 515 13.75 -13.29 10.35
CA PRO A 515 13.79 -12.51 11.59
C PRO A 515 14.25 -13.27 12.84
N ASP A 516 13.96 -14.58 12.97
CA ASP A 516 14.43 -15.37 14.12
C ASP A 516 15.97 -15.39 14.20
N ALA A 517 16.64 -15.54 13.04
CA ALA A 517 18.10 -15.47 12.93
C ALA A 517 18.65 -14.04 13.14
N ALA A 518 17.96 -13.01 12.63
CA ALA A 518 18.34 -11.61 12.84
C ALA A 518 18.25 -11.21 14.33
N TRP A 519 17.18 -11.60 15.02
CA TRP A 519 17.03 -11.38 16.46
C TRP A 519 18.11 -12.12 17.26
N ALA A 520 18.37 -13.40 16.95
CA ALA A 520 19.43 -14.18 17.59
C ALA A 520 20.85 -13.64 17.33
N HIS A 521 21.04 -12.80 16.30
CA HIS A 521 22.28 -12.04 16.05
C HIS A 521 22.31 -10.74 16.88
N SER A 522 21.21 -9.98 16.86
CA SER A 522 21.03 -8.72 17.62
C SER A 522 21.19 -8.91 19.13
N GLN A 523 20.77 -10.06 19.67
CA GLN A 523 21.00 -10.43 21.08
C GLN A 523 22.48 -10.73 21.43
N LYS A 524 23.32 -11.11 20.46
CA LYS A 524 24.73 -11.47 20.68
C LYS A 524 25.68 -10.31 20.43
N ASN A 525 25.43 -9.56 19.37
CA ASN A 525 26.34 -8.53 18.87
C ASN A 525 25.87 -7.09 19.17
N GLY A 526 24.63 -6.92 19.64
CA GLY A 526 24.02 -5.61 19.90
C GLY A 526 23.41 -4.94 18.67
N TRP A 527 23.69 -5.44 17.46
CA TRP A 527 23.21 -4.93 16.17
C TRP A 527 22.82 -6.08 15.22
N TYR A 528 22.16 -5.73 14.11
CA TYR A 528 21.87 -6.58 12.95
C TYR A 528 22.01 -5.74 11.66
#